data_AF-A0A9D6MHL4-F1
#
_entry.id   AF-A0A9D6MHL4-F1
#
_cell.length_a   1.000
_cell.length_b   1.000
_cell.length_c   1.000
_cell.angle_alpha   90.00
_cell.angle_beta   90.00
_cell.angle_gamma   90.00
#
_symmetry.space_group_name_H-M   'P 1'
#
loop_
_entity.id
_entity.type
_entity.pdbx_description
1 polymer ?
#
loop_
_entity_poly.entity_id
_entity_poly.type
_entity_poly.pdbx_seq_one_letter_code
_entity_poly.pdbx_strand_id
1 'polypeptide(L)'
;MLLDLYARHRGELGLSQLVDCFIATGVARTKIEAVLAADPEGEGALRDRITADMANRLLAEMGVAPHQTAADVRRLRERGGGSASTVRPGGDAAPPSPRRRPS
;
A
#
# COMPACT_ATOMS: atom_id res chain seq x y z
N MET A 1 13.78 20.32 4.85
CA MET A 1 14.61 19.98 3.68
C MET A 1 14.11 18.77 2.88
N LEU A 2 13.88 17.57 3.44
CA LEU A 2 13.19 16.47 2.70
C LEU A 2 11.67 16.47 2.90
N LEU A 3 11.19 16.72 4.12
CA LEU A 3 9.76 16.84 4.43
C LEU A 3 9.09 17.99 3.68
N ASP A 4 9.77 19.12 3.47
CA ASP A 4 9.25 20.23 2.67
C ASP A 4 9.12 19.88 1.19
N LEU A 5 10.05 19.08 0.66
CA LEU A 5 10.01 18.63 -0.73
C LEU A 5 8.85 17.63 -0.91
N TYR A 6 8.63 16.76 0.07
CA TYR A 6 7.42 15.96 0.14
C TYR A 6 6.15 16.82 0.20
N ALA A 7 6.09 17.82 1.08
CA ALA A 7 4.93 18.69 1.22
C ALA A 7 4.58 19.44 -0.08
N ARG A 8 5.60 19.83 -0.85
CA ARG A 8 5.44 20.49 -2.16
C ARG A 8 4.93 19.59 -3.27
N HIS A 9 5.21 18.29 -3.20
CA HIS A 9 4.83 17.31 -4.22
C HIS A 9 3.72 16.37 -3.77
N ARG A 10 3.10 16.67 -2.62
CA ARG A 10 2.04 15.84 -2.04
C ARG A 10 0.85 15.77 -3.00
N GLY A 11 0.45 14.55 -3.34
CA GLY A 11 -0.68 14.28 -4.25
C GLY A 11 -0.37 14.45 -5.74
N GLU A 12 0.81 14.99 -6.10
CA GLU A 12 1.24 15.17 -7.48
C GLU A 12 2.17 14.06 -7.96
N LEU A 13 3.07 13.59 -7.08
CA LEU A 13 4.06 12.57 -7.40
C LEU A 13 3.81 11.27 -6.65
N GLY A 14 4.03 10.15 -7.35
CA GLY A 14 4.03 8.82 -6.75
C GLY A 14 5.30 8.52 -5.94
N LEU A 15 5.27 7.44 -5.17
CA LEU A 15 6.39 7.04 -4.29
C LEU A 15 7.73 6.89 -5.02
N SER A 16 7.73 6.28 -6.21
CA SER A 16 8.93 6.10 -7.04
C SER A 16 9.52 7.44 -7.51
N GLN A 17 8.67 8.33 -8.02
CA GLN A 17 9.09 9.66 -8.46
C GLN A 17 9.64 10.52 -7.30
N LEU A 18 9.03 10.41 -6.12
CA LEU A 18 9.53 11.08 -4.93
C LEU A 18 10.92 10.57 -4.50
N VAL A 19 11.13 9.24 -4.58
CA VAL A 19 12.44 8.62 -4.34
C VAL A 19 13.47 9.10 -5.35
N ASP A 20 13.11 9.18 -6.63
CA ASP A 20 13.99 9.69 -7.69
C ASP A 20 14.38 11.16 -7.42
N CYS A 21 13.45 12.00 -6.99
CA CYS A 21 13.75 13.37 -6.55
C CYS A 21 14.74 13.40 -5.37
N PHE A 22 14.57 12.53 -4.37
CA PHE A 22 15.49 12.46 -3.24
C PHE A 22 16.88 11.97 -3.63
N ILE A 23 16.98 11.00 -4.54
CA ILE A 23 18.26 10.55 -5.09
C ILE A 23 18.94 11.68 -5.87
N ALA A 24 18.17 12.43 -6.68
CA ALA A 24 18.68 13.56 -7.45
C ALA A 24 19.25 14.69 -6.56
N THR A 25 18.74 14.84 -5.34
CA THR A 25 19.30 15.80 -4.36
C THR A 25 20.60 15.34 -3.69
N GLY A 26 21.12 14.15 -4.02
CA GLY A 26 22.39 13.63 -3.50
C GLY A 26 22.30 13.14 -2.05
N VAL A 27 21.09 12.91 -1.54
CA VAL A 27 20.88 12.45 -0.17
C VAL A 27 21.23 10.96 -0.07
N ALA A 28 21.96 10.58 0.99
CA ALA A 28 22.28 9.18 1.24
C ALA A 28 21.00 8.33 1.37
N ARG A 29 21.00 7.16 0.73
CA ARG A 29 19.85 6.24 0.68
C ARG A 29 19.30 5.90 2.07
N THR A 30 20.17 5.69 3.06
CA THR A 30 19.77 5.41 4.45
C THR A 30 18.94 6.54 5.06
N LYS A 31 19.23 7.79 4.71
CA LYS A 31 18.49 8.96 5.18
C LYS A 31 17.14 9.09 4.45
N ILE A 32 17.09 8.72 3.17
CA ILE A 32 15.84 8.63 2.40
C ILE A 32 14.92 7.57 3.02
N GLU A 33 15.45 6.39 3.31
CA GLU A 33 14.73 5.30 3.96
C GLU A 33 14.21 5.72 5.35
N ALA A 34 15.04 6.39 6.15
CA ALA A 34 14.62 6.92 7.45
C ALA A 34 13.47 7.93 7.35
N VAL A 35 13.49 8.82 6.34
CA VAL A 35 12.39 9.78 6.11
C VAL A 35 11.12 9.07 5.62
N LEU A 36 11.24 8.09 4.73
CA LEU A 36 10.09 7.35 4.23
C LEU A 36 9.44 6.45 5.30
N ALA A 37 10.24 5.95 6.23
CA ALA A 37 9.80 5.17 7.38
C ALA A 37 9.34 6.05 8.55
N ALA A 38 9.60 7.36 8.51
CA ALA A 38 9.19 8.26 9.58
C ALA A 38 7.67 8.31 9.67
N ASP A 39 7.17 8.20 10.90
CA ASP A 39 5.76 8.38 11.24
C ASP A 39 5.61 9.55 12.22
N PRO A 40 5.64 10.79 11.72
CA PRO A 40 5.62 11.97 12.58
C PRO A 40 4.27 12.23 13.26
N GLU A 41 3.17 11.64 12.79
CA GLU A 41 1.82 11.89 13.36
C GLU A 41 1.16 10.61 13.93
N GLY A 42 1.81 9.45 13.86
CA GLY A 42 1.33 8.18 14.41
C GLY A 42 0.28 7.45 13.56
N GLU A 43 -0.10 8.01 12.41
CA GLU A 43 -1.13 7.47 11.51
C GLU A 43 -0.56 6.54 10.42
N GLY A 44 0.75 6.36 10.37
CA GLY A 44 1.44 5.60 9.34
C GLY A 44 2.62 6.36 8.75
N ALA A 45 3.59 5.58 8.29
CA ALA A 45 4.83 6.13 7.75
C ALA A 45 4.55 6.99 6.51
N LEU A 46 5.48 7.87 6.16
CA LEU A 46 5.33 8.74 4.99
C LEU A 46 4.96 7.98 3.71
N ARG A 47 5.55 6.79 3.52
CA ARG A 47 5.21 5.85 2.42
C ARG A 47 3.75 5.39 2.43
N ASP A 48 3.14 5.20 3.59
CA ASP A 48 1.72 4.82 3.73
C ASP A 48 0.80 5.94 3.27
N ARG A 49 1.14 7.18 3.64
CA ARG A 49 0.41 8.38 3.24
C ARG A 49 0.45 8.61 1.75
N ILE A 50 1.64 8.52 1.15
CA ILE A 50 1.81 8.62 -0.31
C ILE A 50 0.95 7.58 -1.03
N THR A 51 0.94 6.34 -0.52
CA THR A 51 0.17 5.25 -1.11
C THR A 51 -1.34 5.48 -0.98
N ALA A 52 -1.81 5.97 0.17
CA ALA A 52 -3.21 6.32 0.39
C ALA A 52 -3.66 7.46 -0.52
N ASP A 53 -2.85 8.53 -0.64
CA ASP A 53 -3.12 9.67 -1.53
C ASP A 53 -3.20 9.20 -2.99
N MET A 54 -2.29 8.34 -3.44
CA MET A 54 -2.34 7.73 -4.78
C MET A 54 -3.59 6.87 -4.99
N ALA A 55 -3.93 6.01 -4.04
CA ALA A 55 -5.09 5.14 -4.15
C ALA A 55 -6.39 5.95 -4.21
N ASN A 56 -6.50 7.00 -3.39
CA ASN A 56 -7.63 7.92 -3.42
C ASN A 56 -7.73 8.67 -4.74
N ARG A 57 -6.61 9.11 -5.31
CA ARG A 57 -6.61 9.75 -6.63
C ARG A 57 -7.10 8.81 -7.73
N LEU A 58 -6.62 7.57 -7.73
CA LEU A 58 -7.10 6.55 -8.67
C LEU A 58 -8.60 6.29 -8.50
N LEU A 59 -9.08 6.16 -7.25
CA LEU A 59 -10.51 5.98 -6.96
C LEU A 59 -11.33 7.17 -7.46
N ALA A 60 -10.87 8.39 -7.22
CA ALA A 60 -11.53 9.61 -7.67
C ALA A 60 -11.58 9.71 -9.21
N GLU A 61 -10.50 9.36 -9.90
CA GLU A 61 -10.44 9.29 -11.37
C GLU A 61 -11.40 8.23 -11.93
N MET A 62 -11.66 7.16 -11.18
CA MET A 62 -12.67 6.14 -11.51
C MET A 62 -14.10 6.51 -11.08
N GLY A 63 -14.32 7.70 -10.51
CA GLY A 63 -15.62 8.13 -10.00
C GLY A 63 -16.08 7.41 -8.72
N VAL A 64 -15.16 6.73 -8.03
CA VAL A 64 -15.41 6.07 -6.74
C VAL A 64 -15.03 7.02 -5.61
N ALA A 65 -15.86 7.09 -4.56
CA ALA A 65 -15.58 7.95 -3.41
C ALA A 65 -14.25 7.55 -2.72
N PRO A 66 -13.28 8.47 -2.58
CA PRO A 66 -12.01 8.18 -1.95
C PRO A 66 -12.17 8.07 -0.42
N HIS A 67 -11.72 6.94 0.15
CA HIS A 67 -11.81 6.66 1.59
C HIS A 67 -10.55 5.97 2.16
N GLN A 68 -9.46 5.85 1.39
CA GLN A 68 -8.25 5.24 1.93
C GLN A 68 -7.49 6.20 2.84
N THR A 69 -7.23 5.77 4.07
CA THR A 69 -6.37 6.51 5.00
C THR A 69 -4.97 5.86 5.09
N ALA A 70 -3.97 6.63 5.53
CA ALA A 70 -2.63 6.10 5.78
C ALA A 70 -2.65 4.94 6.81
N ALA A 71 -3.56 5.00 7.78
CA ALA A 71 -3.77 3.94 8.76
C ALA A 71 -4.34 2.66 8.13
N ASP A 72 -5.23 2.77 7.13
CA ASP A 72 -5.73 1.62 6.38
C ASP A 72 -4.63 0.99 5.54
N VAL A 73 -3.78 1.80 4.90
CA VAL A 73 -2.63 1.31 4.13
C VAL A 73 -1.60 0.64 5.04
N ARG A 74 -1.30 1.24 6.20
CA ARG A 74 -0.43 0.64 7.20
C ARG A 74 -0.97 -0.71 7.65
N ARG A 75 -2.26 -0.79 8.00
CA ARG A 75 -2.95 -2.04 8.35
C ARG A 75 -2.87 -3.07 7.21
N LEU A 76 -3.06 -2.65 5.96
CA LEU A 76 -2.94 -3.52 4.79
C LEU A 76 -1.51 -4.06 4.62
N ARG A 77 -0.47 -3.23 4.85
CA ARG A 77 0.92 -3.68 4.81
C ARG A 77 1.22 -4.69 5.92
N GLU A 78 0.83 -4.38 7.15
CA GLU A 78 1.02 -5.25 8.30
C GLU A 78 0.29 -6.60 8.09
N ARG A 79 -0.90 -6.55 7.50
CA ARG A 79 -1.71 -7.74 7.15
C ARG A 79 -1.18 -8.49 5.93
N GLY A 80 -0.55 -7.80 4.98
CA GLY A 80 0.07 -8.37 3.78
C GLY A 80 1.46 -8.97 4.01
N GLY A 81 2.08 -8.71 5.16
CA GLY A 81 3.34 -9.33 5.59
C GLY A 81 3.20 -10.79 6.04
N GLY A 82 1.98 -11.29 6.22
CA GLY A 82 1.68 -12.67 6.56
C GLY A 82 0.30 -13.07 6.07
N SER A 83 0.26 -13.98 5.11
CA SER A 83 -0.94 -14.56 4.52
C SER A 83 -1.66 -13.65 3.51
N ALA A 84 -1.20 -13.71 2.27
CA ALA A 84 -2.08 -13.58 1.12
C ALA A 84 -3.21 -14.62 1.29
N SER A 85 -4.31 -14.18 1.90
CA SER A 85 -5.56 -14.93 1.96
C SER A 85 -6.07 -15.06 0.53
N THR A 86 -5.68 -16.15 -0.13
CA THR A 86 -6.34 -16.64 -1.34
C THR A 86 -7.68 -17.23 -0.96
N VAL A 87 -8.60 -16.43 -0.42
CA VAL A 87 -10.02 -16.76 -0.54
C VAL A 87 -10.40 -16.38 -1.96
N ARG A 88 -10.15 -17.32 -2.89
CA ARG A 88 -10.98 -17.37 -4.10
C ARG A 88 -12.42 -17.53 -3.63
N PRO A 89 -13.41 -16.84 -4.21
CA PRO A 89 -14.80 -17.23 -4.03
C PRO A 89 -14.98 -18.56 -4.76
N GLY A 90 -14.64 -19.66 -4.07
CA GLY A 90 -14.76 -21.03 -4.55
C GLY A 90 -16.20 -21.49 -4.42
N GLY A 91 -17.07 -20.94 -5.27
CA GLY A 91 -18.21 -21.71 -5.74
C GLY A 91 -17.68 -22.83 -6.62
N ASP A 92 -17.46 -24.01 -6.03
CA ASP A 92 -17.82 -25.28 -6.66
C ASP A 92 -17.69 -26.38 -5.63
N ALA A 93 -18.84 -26.92 -5.22
CA ALA A 93 -18.91 -28.13 -4.42
C ALA A 93 -18.39 -29.28 -5.28
N ALA A 94 -17.27 -29.88 -4.88
CA ALA A 94 -16.81 -31.14 -5.47
C ALA A 94 -17.93 -32.20 -5.33
N PRO A 95 -18.30 -32.94 -6.41
CA PRO A 95 -19.31 -33.97 -6.29
C PRO A 95 -18.78 -35.12 -5.41
N PRO A 96 -19.62 -35.75 -4.57
CA PRO A 96 -19.18 -36.81 -3.68
C PRO A 96 -18.79 -38.08 -4.46
N SER A 97 -17.58 -38.59 -4.21
CA SER A 97 -17.07 -39.84 -4.79
C SER A 97 -17.95 -41.06 -4.43
N PRO A 98 -18.18 -42.01 -5.35
CA PRO A 98 -19.00 -43.18 -5.09
C PRO A 98 -18.26 -44.17 -4.18
N ARG A 99 -18.94 -44.62 -3.11
CA ARG A 99 -18.45 -45.66 -2.19
C ARG A 99 -18.30 -46.99 -2.94
N ARG A 100 -17.07 -47.51 -3.03
CA ARG A 100 -16.81 -48.90 -3.44
C ARG A 100 -17.34 -49.85 -2.36
N ARG A 101 -18.29 -50.72 -2.72
CA ARG A 101 -18.68 -51.89 -1.90
C ARG A 101 -17.59 -52.97 -2.01
N PRO A 102 -17.17 -53.61 -0.90
CA PRO A 102 -16.42 -54.85 -0.98
C PRO A 102 -17.36 -56.01 -1.33
N SER A 103 -16.90 -56.84 -2.25
CA SER A 103 -17.45 -58.16 -2.63
C SER A 103 -17.02 -59.23 -1.63
#